data_AF-A0A8X6PFU0-F1
#
_entry.id   AF-A0A8X6PFU0-F1
#
_cell.length_a   1.000
_cell.length_b   1.000
_cell.length_c   1.000
_cell.angle_alpha   90.00
_cell.angle_beta   90.00
_cell.angle_gamma   90.00
#
_symmetry.space_group_name_H-M   'P 1'
#
loop_
_entity.id
_entity.type
_entity.pdbx_description
1 polymer ?
#
loop_
_entity_poly.entity_id
_entity_poly.type
_entity_poly.pdbx_seq_one_letter_code
_entity_poly.pdbx_strand_id
1 'polypeptide(L)'
;MKPNHLHVVQQLTKTDKQVRVSAAQILLKTWYIEPDIPLMFSDEAAFHKSGGVNKYNCIIWATEHPTEVRDHILDPSKLNVWCAFSKVGIIGPFCLPCRSILSTLRE
;
A
#
# COMPACT_ATOMS: atom_id res chain seq x y z
N MET A 1 4.38 16.78 -24.85
CA MET A 1 4.60 15.65 -23.92
C MET A 1 3.50 15.71 -22.88
N LYS A 2 2.83 14.59 -22.58
CA LYS A 2 1.73 14.49 -21.61
C LYS A 2 2.09 13.46 -20.53
N PRO A 3 1.62 13.62 -19.29
CA PRO A 3 1.81 12.63 -18.24
C PRO A 3 0.89 11.43 -18.48
N ASN A 4 1.45 10.22 -18.50
CA ASN A 4 0.72 8.97 -18.55
C ASN A 4 0.95 8.21 -17.24
N HIS A 5 -0.12 7.93 -16.50
CA HIS A 5 -0.06 7.20 -15.24
C HIS A 5 -0.30 5.71 -15.49
N LEU A 6 0.50 4.86 -14.85
CA LEU A 6 0.22 3.42 -14.80
C LEU A 6 -0.87 3.15 -13.75
N HIS A 7 -2.11 3.03 -14.20
CA HIS A 7 -3.24 2.69 -13.32
C HIS A 7 -3.39 1.16 -13.22
N VAL A 8 -2.66 0.56 -12.28
CA VAL A 8 -2.96 -0.80 -11.84
C VAL A 8 -4.03 -0.70 -10.76
N VAL A 9 -5.24 -1.18 -11.05
CA VAL A 9 -6.35 -1.19 -10.09
C VAL A 9 -6.74 -2.62 -9.76
N GLN A 10 -7.06 -2.89 -8.52
CA GLN A 10 -7.67 -4.16 -8.15
C GLN A 10 -9.06 -4.23 -8.77
N GLN A 11 -9.37 -5.34 -9.45
CA GLN A 11 -10.72 -5.59 -9.93
C GLN A 11 -11.65 -5.80 -8.72
N LEU A 12 -12.60 -4.89 -8.54
CA LEU A 12 -13.60 -4.97 -7.48
C LEU A 12 -14.85 -5.70 -7.97
N THR A 13 -15.31 -6.66 -7.19
CA THR A 13 -16.61 -7.30 -7.39
C THR A 13 -17.75 -6.37 -6.97
N LYS A 14 -18.99 -6.72 -7.32
CA LYS A 14 -20.18 -5.99 -6.84
C LYS A 14 -20.28 -6.00 -5.31
N THR A 15 -19.93 -7.12 -4.70
CA THR A 15 -19.91 -7.28 -3.24
C THR A 15 -18.87 -6.39 -2.59
N ASP A 16 -17.65 -6.31 -3.13
CA ASP A 16 -16.59 -5.44 -2.59
C ASP A 16 -17.02 -3.97 -2.55
N LYS A 17 -17.72 -3.52 -3.59
CA LYS A 17 -18.25 -2.14 -3.64
C LYS A 17 -19.25 -1.90 -2.52
N GLN A 18 -20.18 -2.83 -2.30
CA GLN A 18 -21.17 -2.72 -1.23
C GLN A 18 -20.51 -2.73 0.15
N VAL A 19 -19.58 -3.65 0.40
CA VAL A 19 -18.85 -3.74 1.68
C VAL A 19 -18.09 -2.45 1.98
N ARG A 20 -17.42 -1.88 0.97
CA ARG A 20 -16.69 -0.61 1.12
C ARG A 20 -17.62 0.56 1.46
N VAL A 21 -18.78 0.66 0.81
CA VAL A 21 -19.77 1.70 1.11
C VAL A 21 -20.32 1.54 2.53
N SER A 22 -20.69 0.32 2.92
CA SER A 22 -21.19 0.03 4.26
C SER A 22 -20.15 0.36 5.33
N ALA A 23 -18.89 -0.01 5.12
CA ALA A 23 -17.80 0.31 6.05
C ALA A 23 -17.61 1.83 6.20
N ALA A 24 -17.63 2.59 5.09
CA ALA A 24 -17.52 4.04 5.12
C ALA A 24 -18.69 4.69 5.87
N GLN A 25 -19.91 4.20 5.68
CA GLN A 25 -21.09 4.68 6.40
C GLN A 25 -21.01 4.38 7.90
N ILE A 26 -20.49 3.21 8.30
CA ILE A 26 -20.27 2.87 9.70
C ILE A 26 -19.25 3.83 10.32
N LEU A 27 -18.08 3.99 9.70
CA LEU A 27 -17.03 4.90 10.19
C LEU A 27 -17.55 6.33 10.35
N LEU A 28 -18.31 6.83 9.36
CA LEU A 28 -18.89 8.17 9.41
C LEU A 28 -19.89 8.31 10.56
N LYS A 29 -20.79 7.33 10.75
CA LYS A 29 -21.74 7.35 11.87
C LYS A 29 -21.03 7.30 13.22
N THR A 30 -20.05 6.42 13.37
CA THR A 30 -19.25 6.32 14.60
C THR A 30 -18.55 7.64 14.90
N TRP A 31 -17.99 8.31 13.90
CA TRP A 31 -17.36 9.63 14.06
C TRP A 31 -18.33 10.70 14.59
N TYR A 32 -19.58 10.73 14.12
CA TYR A 32 -20.58 11.69 14.59
C TYR A 32 -21.10 11.39 15.99
N ILE A 33 -21.18 10.12 16.38
CA ILE A 33 -21.71 9.71 17.70
C ILE A 33 -20.62 9.85 18.78
N GLU A 34 -19.39 9.46 18.47
CA GLU A 34 -18.25 9.47 19.41
C GLU A 34 -17.02 10.13 18.74
N PRO A 35 -16.97 11.48 18.70
CA PRO A 35 -15.89 12.20 18.03
C PRO A 35 -14.51 12.01 18.69
N ASP A 36 -14.47 11.58 19.95
CA ASP A 36 -13.23 11.29 20.69
C ASP A 36 -12.88 9.80 20.73
N ILE A 37 -13.49 8.98 19.86
CA ILE A 37 -13.13 7.56 19.75
C ILE A 37 -11.62 7.41 19.46
N PRO A 38 -10.89 6.57 20.23
CA PRO A 38 -9.47 6.32 19.98
C PRO A 38 -9.29 5.47 18.72
N LEU A 39 -9.29 6.13 17.56
CA LEU A 39 -9.09 5.50 16.27
C LEU A 39 -7.59 5.38 15.96
N MET A 40 -7.16 4.18 15.65
CA MET A 40 -5.79 3.87 15.24
C MET A 40 -5.79 3.28 13.84
N PHE A 41 -4.88 3.75 13.00
CA PHE A 41 -4.60 3.20 11.69
C PHE A 41 -3.25 2.50 11.75
N SER A 42 -3.11 1.37 11.08
CA SER A 42 -1.83 0.68 10.94
C SER A 42 -1.67 0.12 9.55
N ASP A 43 -0.44 0.10 9.06
CA ASP A 43 -0.13 -0.51 7.77
C ASP A 43 1.31 -1.06 7.75
N GLU A 44 1.58 -1.89 6.74
CA GLU A 44 2.92 -2.38 6.42
C GLU A 44 3.41 -1.77 5.11
N ALA A 45 4.64 -1.29 5.11
CA ALA A 45 5.31 -0.78 3.91
C ALA A 45 6.62 -1.53 3.67
N ALA A 46 6.88 -1.89 2.41
CA ALA A 46 8.14 -2.48 1.98
C ALA A 46 9.04 -1.41 1.34
N PHE A 47 10.25 -1.29 1.86
CA PHE A 47 11.29 -0.39 1.35
C PHE A 47 12.39 -1.19 0.65
N HIS A 48 12.72 -0.80 -0.57
CA HIS A 48 13.80 -1.40 -1.36
C HIS A 48 15.01 -0.47 -1.39
N LYS A 49 16.21 -1.01 -1.15
CA LYS A 49 17.45 -0.21 -1.22
C LYS A 49 17.80 0.20 -2.64
N SER A 50 17.29 -0.53 -3.63
CA SER A 50 17.50 -0.29 -5.06
C SER A 50 16.86 1.00 -5.59
N GLY A 51 16.09 1.74 -4.79
CA GLY A 51 15.41 2.97 -5.23
C GLY A 51 14.31 2.70 -6.27
N GLY A 52 13.84 1.45 -6.39
CA GLY A 52 12.77 1.08 -7.30
C GLY A 52 11.52 1.93 -7.07
N VAL A 53 11.03 2.56 -8.14
CA VAL A 53 9.82 3.39 -8.07
C VAL A 53 8.62 2.46 -7.94
N ASN A 54 7.76 2.74 -6.96
CA ASN A 54 6.48 2.05 -6.86
C ASN A 54 5.71 2.25 -8.18
N LYS A 55 5.36 1.15 -8.85
CA LYS A 55 4.59 1.15 -10.11
C LYS A 55 3.31 2.01 -10.04
N TYR A 56 2.68 2.12 -8.87
CA TYR A 56 1.48 2.94 -8.67
C TYR A 56 1.76 4.45 -8.69
N ASN A 57 3.01 4.86 -8.41
CA ASN A 57 3.47 6.26 -8.44
C ASN A 57 4.30 6.58 -9.69
N CYS A 58 4.32 5.69 -10.68
CA CYS A 58 5.09 5.89 -11.90
C CYS A 58 4.33 6.81 -12.88
N ILE A 59 4.94 7.93 -13.25
CA ILE A 59 4.45 8.86 -14.28
C ILE A 59 5.41 8.81 -15.47
N ILE A 60 4.88 8.42 -16.64
CA ILE A 60 5.65 8.39 -17.88
C ILE A 60 5.26 9.60 -18.72
N TRP A 61 6.21 10.51 -18.89
CA TRP A 61 6.04 11.66 -19.78
C TRP A 61 6.29 11.20 -21.22
N ALA A 62 5.28 11.28 -22.08
CA ALA A 62 5.41 10.89 -23.49
C ALA A 62 4.43 11.68 -24.36
N THR A 63 4.73 11.85 -25.65
CA THR A 63 3.81 12.47 -26.63
C THR A 63 2.69 11.52 -27.04
N GLU A 64 2.97 10.23 -27.08
CA GLU A 64 2.04 9.13 -27.41
C GLU A 64 2.01 8.09 -26.27
N HIS A 65 1.05 7.17 -26.25
CA HIS A 65 0.95 6.14 -25.21
C HIS A 65 2.19 5.23 -25.25
N PRO A 66 3.00 5.19 -24.19
CA PRO A 66 4.23 4.38 -24.18
C PRO A 66 3.88 2.89 -24.15
N THR A 67 4.41 2.12 -25.10
CA THR A 67 4.30 0.65 -25.20
C THR A 67 5.55 -0.07 -24.71
N GLU A 68 6.55 0.67 -24.25
CA GLU A 68 7.84 0.15 -23.81
C GLU A 68 7.69 -0.68 -22.52
N VAL A 69 8.20 -1.90 -22.54
CA VAL A 69 8.28 -2.79 -21.37
C VAL A 69 9.68 -2.65 -20.79
N ARG A 70 9.78 -2.23 -19.53
CA ARG A 70 11.05 -2.13 -18.82
C ARG A 70 11.14 -3.23 -17.77
N ASP A 71 12.16 -4.07 -17.89
CA ASP A 71 12.45 -5.09 -16.88
C ASP A 71 12.85 -4.42 -15.57
N HIS A 72 12.21 -4.85 -14.48
CA HIS A 72 12.58 -4.45 -13.13
C HIS A 72 13.29 -5.61 -12.45
N ILE A 73 14.52 -5.38 -11.96
CA ILE A 73 15.23 -6.36 -11.13
C ILE A 73 14.45 -6.51 -9.83
N LEU A 74 13.91 -7.70 -9.55
CA LEU A 74 13.34 -8.01 -8.25
C LEU A 74 14.46 -8.02 -7.22
N ASP A 75 14.61 -6.94 -6.47
CA ASP A 75 15.53 -6.87 -5.34
C ASP A 75 14.95 -7.70 -4.17
N PRO A 76 15.59 -8.82 -3.78
CA PRO A 76 15.13 -9.63 -2.66
C PRO A 76 15.33 -8.93 -1.31
N SER A 77 16.18 -7.90 -1.24
CA SER A 77 16.49 -7.17 -0.01
C SER A 77 15.50 -6.04 0.26
N LYS A 78 14.29 -6.41 0.66
CA LYS A 78 13.27 -5.47 1.14
C LYS A 78 13.29 -5.38 2.67
N LEU A 79 13.17 -4.17 3.18
CA LEU A 79 12.86 -3.90 4.59
C LEU A 79 11.36 -3.71 4.71
N ASN A 80 10.67 -4.65 5.35
CA ASN A 80 9.26 -4.49 5.69
C ASN A 80 9.16 -3.77 7.02
N VAL A 81 8.39 -2.70 7.07
CA VAL A 81 8.16 -1.90 8.28
C VAL A 81 6.67 -1.87 8.54
N TRP A 82 6.28 -2.22 9.75
CA TRP A 82 4.94 -1.95 10.27
C TRP A 82 4.95 -0.64 11.04
N CYS A 83 3.91 0.16 10.88
CA CYS A 83 3.70 1.37 11.66
C CYS A 83 2.22 1.59 11.91
N ALA A 84 1.89 2.16 13.05
CA ALA A 84 0.54 2.61 13.36
C ALA A 84 0.55 4.09 13.77
N PHE A 85 -0.57 4.78 13.58
CA PHE A 85 -0.74 6.15 14.01
C PHE A 85 -2.17 6.42 14.47
N SER A 86 -2.31 7.42 15.32
CA SER A 86 -3.59 7.94 15.82
C SER A 86 -3.50 9.44 15.99
N LYS A 87 -4.57 10.07 16.47
CA LYS A 87 -4.59 11.50 16.88
C LYS A 87 -3.48 11.83 17.89
N VAL A 88 -3.04 10.87 18.70
CA VAL A 88 -2.06 11.08 19.77
C VAL A 88 -0.63 11.02 19.26
N GLY A 89 -0.37 10.29 18.19
CA GLY A 89 0.97 10.17 17.62
C GLY A 89 1.18 8.89 16.83
N ILE A 90 2.45 8.57 16.61
CA ILE A 90 2.92 7.43 15.83
C ILE A 90 3.41 6.34 16.80
N ILE A 91 3.09 5.08 16.49
CA ILE A 91 3.53 3.88 17.18
C ILE A 91 4.31 3.02 16.19
N GLY A 92 5.56 2.69 16.50
CA GLY A 92 6.51 2.13 15.54
C GLY A 92 7.31 3.23 14.84
N PRO A 93 8.31 2.92 14.01
CA PRO A 93 8.40 1.81 13.06
C PRO A 93 8.93 0.50 13.64
N PHE A 94 8.26 -0.61 13.32
CA PHE A 94 8.73 -1.95 13.66
C PHE A 94 9.23 -2.67 12.40
N CYS A 95 10.52 -3.05 12.39
CA CYS A 95 11.09 -3.81 11.28
C CYS A 95 10.63 -5.27 11.38
N LEU A 96 9.81 -5.69 10.42
CA LEU A 96 9.35 -7.06 10.33
C LEU A 96 10.47 -7.96 9.80
N PRO A 97 10.63 -9.18 10.33
CA PRO A 97 11.63 -10.11 9.83
C PRO A 97 11.38 -10.42 8.35
N CYS A 98 12.45 -10.37 7.56
CA CYS A 98 12.39 -10.77 6.16
C CYS A 98 12.09 -12.27 6.10
N ARG A 99 10.88 -12.66 5.67
CA ARG A 99 10.55 -14.05 5.34
C ARG A 99 11.36 -14.45 4.11
N SER A 100 12.61 -14.87 4.30
CA SER A 100 13.31 -15.64 3.28
C SER A 100 12.53 -16.94 3.08
N ILE A 101 12.03 -17.16 1.86
CA ILE A 101 11.27 -18.35 1.45
C ILE A 101 12.06 -19.65 1.72
N LEU A 102 13.36 -19.55 2.02
CA LEU A 102 14.26 -20.65 2.34
C LEU A 102 14.13 -21.22 3.76
N SER A 103 13.38 -20.61 4.68
CA SER A 103 13.27 -21.12 6.07
C SER A 103 12.13 -22.12 6.30
N THR A 104 11.33 -22.47 5.28
CA THR A 104 10.24 -23.46 5.39
C THR A 104 10.64 -24.84 4.83
N LEU A 105 11.91 -25.05 4.46
CA LEU A 105 12.46 -26.35 4.04
C LEU A 105 13.57 -26.86 4.98
N ARG A 106 13.42 -26.63 6.28
CA ARG A 106 14.20 -27.32 7.31
C ARG A 106 13.31 -27.68 8.48
N GLU A 107 12.59 -28.77 8.31
CA GLU A 107 12.24 -29.79 9.32
C GLU A 107 11.93 -31.09 8.58
#